data_AF-A0AAV3ZWN7-F1
#
_entry.id   AF-A0AAV3ZWN7-F1
#
_cell.length_a   1.000
_cell.length_b   1.000
_cell.length_c   1.000
_cell.angle_alpha   90.00
_cell.angle_beta   90.00
_cell.angle_gamma   90.00
#
_symmetry.space_group_name_H-M   'P 1'
#
loop_
_entity.id
_entity.type
_entity.pdbx_description
1 polymer ?
#
loop_
_entity_poly.entity_id
_entity_poly.type
_entity_poly.pdbx_seq_one_letter_code
_entity_poly.pdbx_strand_id
1 'polypeptide(L)'
;MFPIPPSSYEDPFIDSYITTLEGDVKEAHAQARHTLRSTQRRIKTDYDTKARAFHYVVGDAVYVCDKPSLKGWCDKLKSPWKGPGFVLAMITPYLMRIQIKN
;
A
#
# COMPACT_ATOMS: atom_id res chain seq x y z
N MET A 1 -56.20 -13.10 6.42
CA MET A 1 -55.68 -13.28 5.04
C MET A 1 -55.24 -11.90 4.57
N PHE A 2 -53.95 -11.66 4.40
CA PHE A 2 -53.46 -10.36 3.94
C PHE A 2 -53.65 -10.24 2.42
N PRO A 3 -54.05 -9.08 1.90
CA PRO A 3 -54.17 -8.89 0.46
C PRO A 3 -52.82 -9.09 -0.19
N ILE A 4 -52.77 -9.96 -1.21
CA ILE A 4 -51.60 -10.10 -2.06
C ILE A 4 -51.50 -8.78 -2.84
N PRO A 5 -50.40 -8.02 -2.71
CA PRO A 5 -50.26 -6.79 -3.47
C PRO A 5 -50.28 -7.12 -4.97
N PRO A 6 -50.84 -6.24 -5.81
CA PRO A 6 -50.88 -6.44 -7.25
C PRO A 6 -49.47 -6.66 -7.80
N SER A 7 -49.34 -7.60 -8.75
CA SER A 7 -48.08 -8.10 -9.29
C SER A 7 -47.21 -7.05 -9.99
N SER A 8 -47.73 -5.86 -10.27
CA SER A 8 -47.01 -4.80 -10.98
C SER A 8 -47.56 -3.44 -10.57
N TYR A 9 -46.78 -2.69 -9.81
CA TYR A 9 -46.92 -1.24 -9.69
C TYR A 9 -46.09 -0.63 -10.82
N GLU A 10 -46.66 -0.54 -12.03
CA GLU A 10 -46.03 0.23 -13.11
C GLU A 10 -46.32 1.71 -12.86
N ASP A 11 -45.52 2.31 -11.99
CA ASP A 11 -45.48 3.76 -11.80
C ASP A 11 -44.31 4.31 -12.61
N PRO A 12 -44.55 5.12 -13.66
CA PRO A 12 -43.51 5.73 -14.47
C PRO A 12 -42.47 6.51 -13.64
N PHE A 13 -42.86 6.97 -12.45
CA PHE A 13 -41.96 7.61 -11.50
C PHE A 13 -40.86 6.66 -10.99
N ILE A 14 -41.21 5.41 -10.70
CA ILE A 14 -40.27 4.39 -10.19
C ILE A 14 -39.24 4.03 -11.27
N ASP A 15 -39.69 3.85 -12.51
CA ASP A 15 -38.78 3.54 -13.63
C ASP A 15 -37.80 4.68 -13.87
N SER A 16 -38.27 5.93 -13.85
CA SER A 16 -37.40 7.09 -13.97
C SER A 16 -36.37 7.16 -12.84
N TYR A 17 -36.78 6.89 -11.59
CA TYR A 17 -35.90 6.87 -10.43
C TYR A 17 -34.84 5.77 -10.50
N ILE A 18 -35.21 4.57 -10.95
CA ILE A 18 -34.27 3.46 -11.15
C ILE A 18 -33.23 3.85 -12.20
N THR A 19 -33.64 4.46 -13.32
CA THR A 19 -32.68 4.86 -14.37
C THR A 19 -31.71 5.93 -13.90
N THR A 20 -32.16 6.92 -13.11
CA THR A 20 -31.27 7.93 -12.54
C THR A 20 -30.30 7.30 -11.53
N LEU A 21 -30.81 6.42 -10.66
CA LEU A 21 -29.98 5.74 -9.65
C LEU A 21 -28.88 4.89 -10.31
N GLU A 22 -29.23 4.15 -11.36
CA GLU A 22 -28.24 3.38 -12.11
C GLU A 22 -27.18 4.28 -12.77
N GLY A 23 -27.59 5.43 -13.29
CA GLY A 23 -26.70 6.44 -13.84
C GLY A 23 -25.71 6.95 -12.80
N ASP A 24 -26.23 7.39 -11.65
CA ASP A 24 -25.44 7.94 -10.55
C ASP A 24 -24.42 6.93 -10.01
N VAL A 25 -24.84 5.66 -9.86
CA VAL A 25 -23.95 4.58 -9.40
C VAL A 25 -22.83 4.31 -10.42
N LYS A 26 -23.14 4.31 -11.72
CA LYS A 26 -22.15 4.13 -12.79
C LYS A 26 -21.16 5.29 -12.82
N GLU A 27 -21.64 6.53 -12.68
CA GLU A 27 -20.81 7.73 -12.62
C GLU A 27 -19.89 7.72 -11.40
N ALA A 28 -20.44 7.47 -10.21
CA ALA A 28 -19.67 7.38 -8.97
C ALA A 28 -18.57 6.31 -9.07
N HIS A 29 -18.88 5.14 -9.64
CA HIS A 29 -17.88 4.10 -9.88
C HIS A 29 -16.80 4.56 -10.87
N ALA A 30 -17.18 5.20 -11.98
CA ALA A 30 -16.23 5.72 -12.95
C ALA A 30 -15.29 6.76 -12.33
N GLN A 31 -15.82 7.67 -11.50
CA GLN A 31 -15.04 8.68 -10.79
C GLN A 31 -14.09 8.06 -9.76
N ALA A 32 -14.55 7.06 -9.01
CA ALA A 32 -13.71 6.31 -8.09
C ALA A 32 -12.55 5.60 -8.81
N ARG A 33 -12.83 4.95 -9.96
CA ARG A 33 -11.82 4.28 -10.79
C ARG A 33 -10.82 5.27 -11.39
N HIS A 34 -11.28 6.43 -11.83
CA HIS A 34 -10.40 7.49 -12.33
C HIS A 34 -9.44 7.96 -11.23
N THR A 35 -9.98 8.24 -10.04
CA THR A 35 -9.19 8.66 -8.87
C THR A 35 -8.18 7.59 -8.44
N LEU A 36 -8.57 6.32 -8.44
CA LEU A 36 -7.66 5.22 -8.12
C LEU A 36 -6.50 5.16 -9.11
N ARG A 37 -6.78 5.25 -10.41
CA ARG A 37 -5.73 5.22 -11.45
C ARG A 37 -4.80 6.42 -11.37
N SER A 38 -5.34 7.61 -11.14
CA SER A 38 -4.55 8.84 -11.04
C SER A 38 -3.67 8.85 -9.79
N THR A 39 -4.21 8.43 -8.65
CA THR A 39 -3.45 8.31 -7.39
C THR A 39 -2.39 7.24 -7.48
N GLN A 40 -2.68 6.07 -8.07
CA GLN A 40 -1.69 5.01 -8.28
C GLN A 40 -0.53 5.49 -9.17
N ARG A 41 -0.84 6.22 -10.25
CA ARG A 41 0.19 6.81 -11.11
C ARG A 41 1.06 7.80 -10.34
N ARG A 42 0.45 8.72 -9.58
CA ARG A 42 1.18 9.68 -8.75
C ARG A 42 2.07 8.99 -7.72
N ILE A 43 1.53 8.02 -6.99
CA ILE A 43 2.28 7.25 -5.99
C ILE A 43 3.49 6.57 -6.65
N LYS A 44 3.31 5.91 -7.80
CA LYS A 44 4.41 5.29 -8.53
C LYS A 44 5.47 6.31 -8.91
N THR A 45 5.09 7.45 -9.51
CA THR A 45 6.03 8.50 -9.88
C THR A 45 6.78 9.04 -8.67
N ASP A 46 6.09 9.28 -7.55
CA ASP A 46 6.72 9.73 -6.31
C ASP A 46 7.71 8.70 -5.77
N TYR A 47 7.37 7.41 -5.78
CA TYR A 47 8.27 6.33 -5.37
C TYR A 47 9.47 6.23 -6.28
N ASP A 48 9.27 6.19 -7.59
CA ASP A 48 10.33 6.08 -8.58
C ASP A 48 11.29 7.29 -8.48
N THR A 49 10.77 8.49 -8.23
CA THR A 49 11.57 9.71 -8.04
C THR A 49 12.32 9.71 -6.70
N LYS A 50 11.69 9.23 -5.63
CA LYS A 50 12.28 9.20 -4.28
C LYS A 50 13.16 7.98 -4.03
N ALA A 51 13.15 7.00 -4.92
CA ALA A 51 14.01 5.82 -4.86
C ALA A 51 15.47 6.26 -5.05
N ARG A 52 16.10 6.69 -3.96
CA ARG A 52 17.55 6.89 -3.90
C ARG A 52 18.21 5.53 -3.84
N ALA A 53 18.99 5.21 -4.87
CA ALA A 53 19.92 4.10 -4.80
C ALA A 53 21.07 4.49 -3.87
N PHE A 54 21.09 3.90 -2.66
CA PHE A 54 22.27 3.97 -1.81
C PHE A 54 23.28 2.94 -2.32
N HIS A 55 24.33 3.43 -2.98
CA HIS A 55 25.44 2.60 -3.41
C HIS A 55 26.45 2.51 -2.27
N TYR A 56 26.25 1.54 -1.38
CA TYR A 56 27.25 1.22 -0.37
C TYR A 56 28.48 0.59 -1.01
N VAL A 57 29.65 0.96 -0.51
CA VAL A 57 30.94 0.41 -0.92
C VAL A 57 31.52 -0.45 0.21
N VAL A 58 32.35 -1.42 -0.15
CA VAL A 58 33.11 -2.18 0.83
C VAL A 58 33.94 -1.23 1.71
N GLY A 59 33.81 -1.37 3.03
CA GLY A 59 34.43 -0.48 4.02
C GLY A 59 33.50 0.59 4.60
N ASP A 60 32.31 0.81 4.04
CA ASP A 60 31.35 1.78 4.59
C ASP A 60 30.84 1.35 5.97
N ALA A 61 30.73 2.32 6.88
CA ALA A 61 30.12 2.14 8.19
C ALA A 61 28.59 2.20 8.08
N VAL A 62 27.91 1.16 8.57
CA VAL A 62 26.46 1.00 8.43
C VAL A 62 25.81 0.52 9.73
N TYR A 63 24.55 0.90 9.94
CA TYR A 63 23.68 0.32 10.97
C TYR A 63 22.67 -0.62 10.32
N VAL A 64 22.45 -1.80 10.91
CA VAL A 64 21.51 -2.79 10.38
C VAL A 64 20.17 -2.68 11.09
N CYS A 65 19.08 -2.51 10.34
CA CYS A 65 17.74 -2.52 10.91
C CYS A 65 17.26 -3.96 11.12
N ASP A 66 17.10 -4.37 12.37
CA ASP A 66 16.60 -5.69 12.75
C ASP A 66 15.07 -5.63 12.89
N LYS A 67 14.37 -6.22 11.93
CA LYS A 67 12.89 -6.26 11.89
C LYS A 67 12.23 -7.49 12.55
N PRO A 68 12.87 -8.67 12.71
CA PRO A 68 12.13 -9.82 13.20
C PRO A 68 11.95 -9.75 14.72
N SER A 69 10.71 -9.52 15.15
CA SER A 69 10.32 -9.75 16.53
C SER A 69 9.68 -11.12 16.70
N LEU A 70 10.07 -11.80 17.77
CA LEU A 70 9.37 -12.99 18.23
C LEU A 70 7.98 -12.58 18.74
N LYS A 71 6.96 -13.36 18.39
CA LYS A 71 5.59 -13.13 18.88
C LYS A 71 5.59 -13.05 20.41
N GLY A 72 5.08 -11.95 20.97
CA GLY A 72 5.05 -11.69 22.41
C GLY A 72 6.15 -10.77 22.94
N TRP A 73 7.12 -10.36 22.11
CA TRP A 73 8.09 -9.33 22.46
C TRP A 73 7.63 -7.94 22.03
N CYS A 74 7.88 -6.94 22.88
CA CYS A 74 7.54 -5.54 22.58
C CYS A 74 8.69 -4.86 21.83
N ASP A 75 8.50 -4.60 20.54
CA ASP A 75 9.50 -3.90 19.72
C ASP A 75 9.69 -2.44 20.08
N LYS A 76 8.72 -1.84 20.77
CA LYS A 76 8.79 -0.43 21.16
C LYS A 76 9.92 -0.14 22.16
N LEU A 77 10.32 -1.14 22.95
CA LEU A 77 11.36 -1.01 23.97
C LEU A 77 12.73 -1.48 23.47
N LYS A 78 12.84 -1.96 22.23
CA LYS A 78 14.10 -2.39 21.62
C LYS A 78 14.59 -1.35 20.63
N SER A 79 15.90 -1.12 20.58
CA SER A 79 16.48 -0.39 19.46
C SER A 79 16.28 -1.22 18.19
N PRO A 80 15.67 -0.67 17.12
CA PRO A 80 15.54 -1.36 15.84
C PRO A 80 16.88 -1.41 15.09
N TRP A 81 17.89 -0.67 15.54
CA TRP A 81 19.20 -0.58 14.90
C TRP A 81 20.20 -1.41 15.69
N LYS A 82 20.82 -2.38 15.00
CA LYS A 82 21.96 -3.14 15.48
C LYS A 82 23.25 -2.51 14.99
N GLY A 83 24.02 -2.01 15.95
CA GLY A 83 25.47 -1.76 15.95
C GLY A 83 26.06 -0.96 14.78
N PRO A 84 27.18 -0.26 15.00
CA PRO A 84 28.03 0.14 13.88
C PRO A 84 28.70 -1.13 13.32
N GLY A 85 28.42 -1.43 12.06
CA GLY A 85 29.07 -2.49 11.30
C GLY A 85 29.77 -1.95 10.07
N PHE A 86 30.53 -2.81 9.40
CA PHE A 86 31.20 -2.48 8.14
C PHE A 86 30.75 -3.40 7.02
N VAL A 87 30.60 -2.85 5.82
CA VAL A 87 30.33 -3.64 4.62
C VAL A 87 31.59 -4.41 4.23
N LEU A 88 31.53 -5.75 4.25
CA LEU A 88 32.64 -6.63 3.85
C LEU A 88 32.65 -6.93 2.35
N ALA A 89 31.47 -7.16 1.78
CA ALA A 89 31.34 -7.53 0.38
C ALA A 89 29.96 -7.17 -0.14
N MET A 90 29.91 -6.66 -1.37
CA MET A 90 28.67 -6.48 -2.13
C MET A 90 28.45 -7.72 -2.99
N ILE A 91 27.38 -8.47 -2.72
CA ILE A 91 26.99 -9.64 -3.53
C ILE A 91 26.13 -9.18 -4.70
N THR A 92 25.20 -8.25 -4.44
CA THR A 92 24.44 -7.52 -5.46
C THR A 92 24.34 -6.05 -5.04
N PRO A 93 23.84 -5.13 -5.89
CA PRO A 93 23.66 -3.73 -5.49
C PRO A 93 22.79 -3.52 -4.24
N TYR A 94 21.96 -4.51 -3.89
CA TYR A 94 21.05 -4.45 -2.73
C TYR A 94 21.36 -5.49 -1.64
N LEU A 95 22.23 -6.46 -1.92
CA LEU A 95 22.59 -7.54 -1.00
C LEU A 95 24.06 -7.41 -0.61
N MET A 96 24.31 -7.15 0.66
CA MET A 96 25.64 -6.93 1.21
C MET A 96 25.91 -7.83 2.40
N ARG A 97 27.17 -8.28 2.55
CA ARG A 97 27.67 -8.91 3.77
C ARG A 97 28.19 -7.84 4.69
N ILE A 98 27.71 -7.83 5.92
CA ILE A 98 28.07 -6.86 6.95
C ILE A 98 28.74 -7.59 8.11
N GLN A 99 29.84 -7.04 8.62
CA GLN A 99 30.42 -7.47 9.88
C GLN A 99 29.97 -6.52 10.98
N ILE A 100 29.21 -7.04 11.93
CA ILE A 100 28.80 -6.32 13.14
C ILE A 100 29.74 -6.75 14.25
N LYS A 101 30.32 -5.79 14.96
CA LYS A 101 31.10 -6.06 16.18
C LYS A 101 30.07 -6.23 17.31
N ASN A 102 29.89 -7.47 17.76
CA ASN A 102 29.13 -7.78 18.98
C ASN A 102 30.04 -7.67 20.21
#